data_AF-A0A5K7VS62-F1
#
_entry.id   AF-A0A5K7VS62-F1
#
_cell.length_a   1.000
_cell.length_b   1.000
_cell.length_c   1.000
_cell.angle_alpha   90.00
_cell.angle_beta   90.00
_cell.angle_gamma   90.00
#
_symmetry.space_group_name_H-M   'P 1'
#
loop_
_entity.id
_entity.type
_entity.pdbx_description
1 polymer ?
#
loop_
_entity_poly.entity_id
_entity_poly.type
_entity_poly.pdbx_seq_one_letter_code
_entity_poly.pdbx_strand_id
1 'polypeptide(L)'
;MSSFTCFLCNLFNGIGLAWWARIETSSPNTIYWYGPFLRYHGLERSLPIFLADITSEGPKTIKQIILRTHRHEPFTIDVVPS
;
A
#
# COMPACT_ATOMS: atom_id res chain seq x y z
N MET A 1 -11.42 -15.23 15.06
CA MET A 1 -11.67 -13.77 15.06
C MET A 1 -11.59 -13.28 13.62
N SER A 2 -12.74 -12.84 13.11
CA SER A 2 -13.05 -12.11 11.87
C SER A 2 -12.12 -12.23 10.65
N SER A 3 -12.34 -13.26 9.83
CA SER A 3 -11.84 -13.36 8.45
C SER A 3 -12.81 -12.76 7.41
N PHE A 4 -13.65 -11.78 7.81
CA PHE A 4 -14.68 -11.16 6.96
C PHE A 4 -14.24 -9.83 6.32
N THR A 5 -13.07 -9.30 6.68
CA THR A 5 -12.64 -7.95 6.26
C THR A 5 -12.00 -7.91 4.86
N CYS A 6 -11.54 -9.05 4.31
CA CYS A 6 -10.73 -9.04 3.08
C CYS A 6 -11.55 -9.02 1.77
N PHE A 7 -12.80 -9.50 1.76
CA PHE A 7 -13.59 -9.56 0.52
C PHE A 7 -14.02 -8.18 0.02
N LEU A 8 -14.42 -7.31 0.94
CA LEU A 8 -14.86 -5.95 0.61
C LEU A 8 -13.70 -5.09 0.11
N CYS A 9 -12.51 -5.20 0.71
CA CYS A 9 -11.33 -4.46 0.25
C CYS A 9 -10.97 -4.81 -1.21
N ASN A 10 -11.11 -6.08 -1.61
CA ASN A 10 -10.84 -6.49 -2.98
C ASN A 10 -11.92 -5.96 -3.96
N LEU A 11 -13.19 -5.94 -3.55
CA LEU A 11 -14.29 -5.38 -4.35
C LEU A 11 -14.18 -3.86 -4.53
N PHE A 12 -13.85 -3.12 -3.46
CA PHE A 12 -13.65 -1.66 -3.53
C PHE A 12 -12.37 -1.25 -4.24
N ASN A 13 -11.33 -2.09 -4.22
CA ASN A 13 -10.14 -1.89 -5.04
C ASN A 13 -10.52 -1.88 -6.53
N GLY A 14 -11.40 -2.78 -6.96
CA GLY A 14 -11.93 -2.84 -8.33
C GLY A 14 -12.77 -1.62 -8.76
N ILE A 15 -13.21 -0.76 -7.83
CA ILE A 15 -14.01 0.44 -8.13
C ILE A 15 -13.14 1.73 -8.04
N GLY A 16 -11.88 1.64 -7.61
CA GLY A 16 -10.98 2.80 -7.49
C GLY A 16 -11.30 3.76 -6.34
N LEU A 17 -12.17 3.35 -5.42
CA LEU A 17 -12.52 4.11 -4.22
C LEU A 17 -11.66 3.75 -3.01
N ALA A 18 -10.75 2.79 -3.15
CA ALA A 18 -9.82 2.41 -2.10
C ALA A 18 -8.79 3.51 -1.87
N TRP A 19 -8.52 3.77 -0.59
CA TRP A 19 -7.43 4.59 -0.11
C TRP A 19 -6.15 3.78 -0.04
N TRP A 20 -5.08 4.38 -0.56
CA TRP A 20 -3.74 3.83 -0.62
C TRP A 20 -2.75 4.84 -0.08
N ALA A 21 -1.76 4.35 0.65
CA ALA A 21 -0.57 5.11 1.00
C ALA A 21 0.57 4.63 0.11
N ARG A 22 1.20 5.56 -0.59
CA ARG A 22 2.42 5.36 -1.35
C ARG A 22 3.58 5.90 -0.54
N ILE A 23 4.49 5.02 -0.14
CA ILE A 23 5.68 5.35 0.63
C ILE A 23 6.87 5.21 -0.30
N GLU A 24 7.52 6.31 -0.64
CA GLU A 24 8.79 6.31 -1.37
C GLU A 24 9.94 6.41 -0.37
N THR A 25 10.89 5.49 -0.45
CA THR A 25 12.15 5.57 0.29
C THR A 25 13.27 6.01 -0.65
N SER A 26 14.24 6.76 -0.14
CA SER A 26 15.51 7.03 -0.84
C SER A 26 16.64 6.33 -0.12
N SER A 27 17.38 5.48 -0.86
CA SER A 27 18.43 4.58 -0.37
C SER A 27 17.93 3.46 0.55
N PRO A 28 17.39 2.36 0.01
CA PRO A 28 17.17 2.05 -1.41
C PRO A 28 15.96 2.81 -2.00
N ASN A 29 15.97 3.03 -3.33
CA ASN A 29 14.85 3.67 -4.04
C ASN A 29 13.70 2.67 -4.21
N THR A 30 12.87 2.53 -3.18
CA THR A 30 11.77 1.56 -3.14
C THR A 30 10.45 2.31 -2.96
N ILE A 31 9.41 1.84 -3.64
CA ILE A 31 8.06 2.39 -3.52
C ILE A 31 7.17 1.31 -2.90
N TYR A 32 6.86 1.48 -1.61
CA TYR A 32 5.92 0.64 -0.90
C TYR A 32 4.50 1.17 -1.09
N TRP A 33 3.55 0.25 -1.23
CA TRP A 33 2.13 0.58 -1.31
C TRP A 33 1.42 -0.11 -0.18
N TYR A 34 0.73 0.67 0.64
CA TYR A 34 0.03 0.21 1.82
C TYR A 34 -1.47 0.45 1.67
N GLY A 35 -2.24 -0.64 1.65
CA GLY A 35 -3.68 -0.65 1.35
C GLY A 35 -4.16 -2.03 0.89
N PRO A 36 -5.41 -2.16 0.42
CA PRO A 36 -6.42 -1.11 0.24
C PRO A 36 -7.27 -0.83 1.49
N PHE A 37 -7.59 0.44 1.74
CA PHE A 37 -8.49 0.86 2.83
C PHE A 37 -9.78 1.48 2.32
N LEU A 38 -10.91 1.19 2.98
CA LEU A 38 -12.20 1.78 2.62
C LEU A 38 -12.33 3.26 3.03
N ARG A 39 -11.71 3.65 4.16
CA ARG A 39 -11.81 5.00 4.73
C ARG A 39 -10.42 5.56 5.01
N TYR A 40 -10.23 6.85 4.73
CA TYR A 40 -8.99 7.59 5.01
C TYR A 40 -8.54 7.42 6.46
N HIS A 41 -9.46 7.57 7.42
CA HIS A 41 -9.13 7.46 8.85
C HIS A 41 -8.62 6.08 9.29
N GLY A 42 -9.05 5.00 8.60
CA GLY A 42 -8.55 3.66 8.88
C GLY A 42 -7.09 3.50 8.45
N LEU A 43 -6.78 4.01 7.25
CA LEU A 43 -5.43 4.07 6.72
C LEU A 43 -4.54 4.96 7.59
N GLU A 44 -4.98 6.18 7.89
CA GLU A 44 -4.22 7.16 8.68
C GLU A 44 -3.89 6.66 10.09
N ARG A 45 -4.77 5.87 10.71
CA ARG A 45 -4.51 5.29 12.04
C ARG A 45 -3.49 4.15 12.00
N SER A 46 -3.46 3.32 10.96
CA SER A 46 -2.52 2.18 10.87
C SER A 46 -1.21 2.52 10.16
N LEU A 47 -1.19 3.57 9.36
CA LEU A 47 -0.03 4.02 8.59
C LEU A 47 1.21 4.32 9.47
N PRO A 48 1.11 5.00 10.64
CA PRO A 48 2.28 5.27 11.48
C PRO A 48 2.99 4.01 11.98
N ILE A 49 2.25 2.93 12.21
CA ILE A 49 2.80 1.64 12.65
C ILE A 49 3.66 1.06 11.51
N PHE A 50 3.11 1.03 10.29
CA PHE A 50 3.84 0.57 9.10
C PHE A 50 5.06 1.44 8.77
N LEU A 51 4.96 2.75 8.96
CA LEU A 51 6.08 3.67 8.75
C LEU A 51 7.17 3.49 9.80
N ALA A 52 6.82 3.17 11.05
CA ALA A 52 7.79 2.87 12.10
C ALA A 52 8.63 1.64 11.73
N ASP A 53 7.99 0.60 11.18
CA ASP A 53 8.68 -0.60 10.68
C ASP A 53 9.66 -0.23 9.56
N ILE A 54 9.22 0.52 8.54
CA ILE A 54 10.10 1.00 7.45
C ILE A 54 11.25 1.87 7.98
N THR A 55 10.97 2.76 8.92
CA THR A 55 11.97 3.67 9.48
C THR A 55 13.03 2.92 10.29
N SER A 56 12.65 1.82 10.94
CA SER A 56 13.58 0.98 11.69
C SER A 56 14.67 0.34 10.82
N GLU A 57 14.41 0.18 9.52
CA GLU A 57 15.39 -0.30 8.53
C GLU A 57 16.45 0.77 8.16
N GLY A 58 16.30 2.01 8.65
CA GLY A 58 17.24 3.11 8.43
C GLY A 58 17.23 3.76 7.03
N PRO A 59 16.08 3.96 6.36
CA PRO A 59 16.04 4.67 5.08
C PRO A 59 16.43 6.14 5.27
N LYS A 60 17.12 6.71 4.27
CA LYS A 60 17.69 8.06 4.36
C LYS A 60 16.62 9.16 4.26
N THR A 61 15.58 8.90 3.47
CA THR A 61 14.43 9.79 3.28
C THR A 61 13.18 8.95 3.07
N ILE A 62 12.06 9.35 3.68
CA ILE A 62 10.74 8.75 3.47
C ILE A 62 9.78 9.83 3.00
N LYS A 63 9.06 9.59 1.91
CA LYS A 63 7.93 10.41 1.46
C LYS A 63 6.67 9.58 1.46
N GLN A 64 5.65 10.06 2.16
CA GLN A 64 4.33 9.44 2.18
C GLN A 64 3.34 10.27 1.36
N ILE A 65 2.53 9.61 0.54
CA ILE A 65 1.44 10.23 -0.21
C ILE A 65 0.21 9.35 -0.03
N ILE A 66 -0.87 9.92 0.51
CA ILE A 66 -2.15 9.24 0.63
C ILE A 66 -3.02 9.67 -0.55
N LEU A 67 -3.48 8.69 -1.33
CA LEU A 67 -4.31 8.94 -2.50
C LEU A 67 -5.39 7.86 -2.66
N ARG A 68 -6.43 8.17 -3.45
CA ARG A 68 -7.35 7.15 -3.95
C ARG A 68 -6.86 6.69 -5.31
N THR A 69 -6.77 5.38 -5.51
CA THR A 69 -6.41 4.82 -6.81
C THR A 69 -6.98 3.43 -7.00
N HIS A 70 -7.27 3.09 -8.25
CA HIS A 70 -7.56 1.73 -8.68
C HIS A 70 -6.23 1.05 -8.98
N ARG A 71 -5.77 0.16 -8.10
CA ARG A 71 -4.54 -0.58 -8.33
C ARG A 71 -4.83 -2.07 -8.44
N HIS A 72 -4.67 -2.60 -9.64
CA HIS A 72 -4.53 -4.03 -9.84
C HIS A 72 -3.05 -4.36 -9.68
N GLU A 73 -2.68 -5.33 -8.86
CA GLU A 73 -1.32 -5.86 -8.92
C GLU A 73 -1.05 -6.31 -10.37
N PRO A 74 0.12 -6.00 -10.96
CA PRO A 74 0.53 -6.69 -12.17
C PRO A 74 0.75 -8.14 -11.75
N PHE A 75 -0.24 -8.98 -12.06
CA PHE A 75 -0.09 -10.43 -12.01
C PHE A 75 1.10 -10.76 -12.89
N THR A 76 2.18 -11.18 -12.23
CA THR A 76 3.33 -11.91 -12.76
C THR A 76 3.83 -11.41 -14.13
N ILE A 77 4.99 -10.75 -14.14
CA ILE A 77 5.83 -10.71 -15.34
C ILE A 77 5.98 -12.15 -15.85
N ASP A 78 5.32 -12.46 -16.96
CA ASP A 78 5.56 -13.71 -17.66
C ASP A 78 7.06 -13.73 -17.98
N VAL A 79 7.74 -14.75 -17.45
CA VAL A 79 9.17 -14.99 -17.65
C VAL A 79 9.45 -14.88 -19.15
N VAL A 80 10.19 -13.85 -19.55
CA VAL A 80 10.68 -13.70 -20.92
C VAL A 80 11.64 -14.87 -21.19
N PRO A 81 11.34 -15.80 -22.12
CA PRO A 81 12.31 -16.81 -22.49
C PRO A 81 13.39 -16.15 -23.36
N SER A 82 14.64 -16.39 -22.98
CA SER A 82 15.88 -16.00 -23.64
C SER A 82 16.08 -16.66 -25.00
#